data_AF-A0A0Q6RLS0-F1
#
_entry.id   AF-A0A0Q6RLS0-F1
#
_cell.length_a   1.000
_cell.length_b   1.000
_cell.length_c   1.000
_cell.angle_alpha   90.00
_cell.angle_beta   90.00
_cell.angle_gamma   90.00
#
_symmetry.space_group_name_H-M   'P 1'
#
loop_
_entity.id
_entity.type
_entity.pdbx_description
1 polymer ?
#
loop_
_entity_poly.entity_id
_entity_poly.type
_entity_poly.pdbx_seq_one_letter_code
_entity_poly.pdbx_strand_id
1 'polypeptide(L)' 'MSGTRCSRSGCRAEATWAVNWRNTRIHGPERVKVWLACDEHRDFLYDFVAQRSFPVTITPAGVVVDSLPDPGESRA' A
#
# COMPACT_ATOMS: atom_id res chain seq x y z
N MET A 1 3.19 13.96 -16.91
CA MET A 1 3.43 12.78 -16.06
C MET A 1 3.74 13.32 -14.67
N SER A 2 2.76 13.31 -13.77
CA SER A 2 3.00 13.81 -12.41
C SER A 2 3.82 12.75 -11.69
N GLY A 3 5.14 12.96 -11.60
CA GLY A 3 6.05 12.08 -10.88
C GLY A 3 5.65 12.10 -9.42
N THR A 4 4.89 11.10 -9.00
CA THR A 4 4.46 11.00 -7.61
C THR A 4 5.61 10.37 -6.83
N ARG A 5 6.04 11.06 -5.77
CA ARG A 5 7.26 10.75 -5.02
C ARG A 5 7.05 9.56 -4.10
N CYS A 6 8.08 8.74 -3.91
CA CYS A 6 8.06 7.69 -2.90
C CYS A 6 7.72 8.24 -1.50
N SER A 7 6.85 7.53 -0.78
CA SER A 7 6.34 7.87 0.55
C SER A 7 7.34 7.61 1.67
N ARG A 8 8.45 6.92 1.40
CA ARG A 8 9.52 6.75 2.38
C ARG A 8 10.10 8.12 2.72
N SER A 9 10.08 8.49 4.01
CA SER A 9 10.64 9.75 4.47
C SER A 9 12.08 9.94 3.99
N GLY A 10 12.37 11.08 3.36
CA GLY A 10 13.69 11.38 2.81
C GLY A 10 13.93 10.88 1.38
N CYS A 11 13.25 9.82 0.92
CA CYS A 11 13.38 9.34 -0.45
C CYS A 11 12.82 10.37 -1.44
N ARG A 12 13.49 10.59 -2.58
CA ARG A 12 13.04 11.50 -3.67
C ARG A 12 12.82 10.78 -5.00
N ALA A 13 13.01 9.46 -5.03
CA ALA A 13 12.82 8.65 -6.24
C ALA A 13 11.35 8.70 -6.71
N GLU A 14 11.18 8.52 -8.01
CA GLU A 14 9.86 8.37 -8.63
C GLU A 14 9.22 7.06 -8.14
N ALA A 15 7.93 7.13 -7.84
CA ALA A 15 7.16 5.95 -7.45
C ALA A 15 6.52 5.29 -8.68
N THR A 16 6.82 4.01 -8.84
CA THR A 16 6.24 3.12 -9.86
C THR A 16 5.24 2.14 -9.24
N TRP A 17 5.17 2.07 -7.91
CA TRP A 17 4.31 1.17 -7.15
C TRP A 17 3.40 1.91 -6.17
N ALA A 18 2.31 1.26 -5.81
CA ALA A 18 1.39 1.63 -4.75
C ALA A 18 1.28 0.48 -3.75
N VAL A 19 1.53 0.79 -2.47
CA VAL A 19 1.27 -0.07 -1.31
C VAL A 19 -0.10 0.34 -0.79
N ASN A 20 -1.11 -0.46 -1.12
CA ASN A 20 -2.50 -0.25 -0.73
C ASN A 20 -2.73 -0.97 0.59
N TRP A 21 -3.21 -0.25 1.60
CA TRP A 21 -3.35 -0.81 2.94
C TRP A 21 -4.55 -0.25 3.69
N ARG A 22 -4.99 -0.98 4.72
CA ARG A 22 -6.12 -0.59 5.56
C ARG A 22 -5.80 -0.77 7.04
N ASN A 23 -6.18 0.19 7.88
CA ASN A 23 -6.15 0.02 9.33
C ASN A 23 -7.47 -0.56 9.82
N THR A 24 -7.53 -1.89 9.99
CA THR A 24 -8.73 -2.63 10.39
C THR A 24 -9.28 -2.23 11.76
N ARG A 25 -8.49 -1.56 12.60
CA ARG A 25 -8.96 -1.08 13.91
C ARG A 25 -9.98 0.07 13.81
N ILE A 26 -10.01 0.79 12.69
CA ILE A 26 -10.83 2.02 12.53
C ILE A 26 -11.49 2.15 11.16
N HIS A 27 -11.25 1.24 10.21
CA HIS A 27 -11.70 1.36 8.83
C HIS A 27 -12.29 0.04 8.29
N GLY A 28 -13.44 0.15 7.61
CA GLY A 28 -14.03 -0.91 6.80
C GLY A 28 -13.24 -1.19 5.51
N PRO A 29 -13.48 -2.33 4.84
CA PRO A 29 -12.72 -2.79 3.68
C PRO A 29 -12.65 -1.79 2.52
N GLU A 30 -13.68 -0.96 2.36
CA GLU A 30 -13.79 0.10 1.36
C GLU A 30 -12.89 1.32 1.61
N ARG A 31 -12.32 1.45 2.82
CA ARG A 31 -11.43 2.58 3.16
C ARG A 31 -9.96 2.19 3.06
N VAL A 32 -9.47 2.18 1.82
CA VAL A 32 -8.08 1.86 1.46
C VAL A 32 -7.22 3.13 1.45
N LYS A 33 -6.07 3.07 2.10
CA LYS A 33 -5.02 4.09 2.05
C LYS A 33 -3.93 3.66 1.06
N VAL A 34 -3.29 4.63 0.42
CA VAL A 34 -2.24 4.37 -0.56
C VAL A 34 -0.95 5.05 -0.13
N TRP A 35 0.13 4.28 -0.09
CA TRP A 35 1.50 4.80 -0.05
C TRP A 35 2.20 4.51 -1.36
N LEU A 36 2.83 5.51 -1.95
CA LEU A 36 3.55 5.35 -3.19
C LEU A 36 4.99 4.90 -2.93
N ALA A 37 5.52 4.01 -3.76
CA ALA A 37 6.84 3.43 -3.58
C ALA A 37 7.66 3.38 -4.88
N CYS A 38 8.95 3.68 -4.78
CA CYS A 38 9.93 3.28 -5.79
C CYS A 38 10.32 1.81 -5.60
N ASP A 39 11.03 1.23 -6.57
CA ASP A 39 11.47 -0.17 -6.52
C ASP A 39 12.24 -0.52 -5.23
N GLU A 40 13.12 0.37 -4.77
CA GLU A 40 13.94 0.17 -3.57
C GLU A 40 13.11 0.07 -2.27
N HIS A 41 12.02 0.83 -2.17
CA HIS A 41 11.28 0.98 -0.92
C HIS A 41 9.93 0.26 -0.90
N ARG A 42 9.54 -0.38 -2.01
CA ARG A 42 8.27 -1.11 -2.15
C ARG A 42 8.10 -2.15 -1.04
N ASP A 43 9.07 -3.03 -0.90
CA ASP A 43 8.99 -4.17 0.03
C ASP A 43 9.14 -3.70 1.48
N PHE A 44 10.00 -2.71 1.74
CA PHE A 44 10.11 -2.07 3.06
C PHE A 44 8.77 -1.50 3.56
N LEU A 45 8.04 -0.76 2.70
CA LEU A 45 6.76 -0.16 3.07
C LEU A 45 5.67 -1.22 3.24
N TYR A 46 5.66 -2.26 2.40
CA TYR A 46 4.77 -3.40 2.55
C TYR A 46 4.99 -4.10 3.89
N ASP A 47 6.23 -4.48 4.19
CA ASP A 47 6.59 -5.22 5.40
C ASP A 47 6.25 -4.41 6.65
N PHE A 48 6.45 -3.09 6.62
CA PHE A 48 6.05 -2.22 7.73
C PHE A 48 4.57 -2.35 8.06
N VAL A 49 3.70 -2.45 7.05
CA VAL A 49 2.26 -2.64 7.27
C VAL A 49 1.95 -4.08 7.68
N ALA A 50 2.52 -5.06 6.98
CA ALA A 50 2.29 -6.48 7.22
C ALA A 50 2.68 -6.91 8.63
N GLN A 51 3.80 -6.40 9.17
CA GLN A 51 4.24 -6.66 10.56
C GLN A 51 3.24 -6.18 11.62
N ARG A 52 2.30 -5.29 11.26
CA ARG A 52 1.22 -4.82 12.14
C ARG A 52 -0.07 -5.61 11.96
N SER A 53 -0.02 -6.68 11.18
CA SER A 53 -1.17 -7.54 10.83
C SER A 53 -2.30 -6.77 10.15
N PHE A 54 -1.96 -5.71 9.41
CA PHE A 54 -2.92 -4.97 8.60
C PHE A 54 -2.98 -5.55 7.17
N PRO A 55 -4.17 -5.62 6.56
CA PRO A 55 -4.31 -5.94 5.14
C PRO A 55 -3.47 -4.99 4.29
N VAL A 56 -2.68 -5.54 3.39
CA VAL A 56 -1.82 -4.80 2.49
C VAL A 56 -1.63 -5.56 1.18
N THR A 57 -1.60 -4.83 0.06
CA THR A 57 -1.27 -5.37 -1.27
C THR A 57 -0.47 -4.36 -2.07
N ILE A 58 0.29 -4.85 -3.05
CA ILE A 58 1.13 -4.03 -3.95
C ILE A 58 0.48 -4.02 -5.33
N THR A 59 0.37 -2.83 -5.93
CA THR A 59 -0.05 -2.64 -7.32
C THR A 59 0.91 -1.70 -8.03
N PRO A 60 0.91 -1.65 -9.37
CA PRO A 60 1.49 -0.52 -10.10
C PRO A 60 0.87 0.81 -9.63
N ALA A 61 1.66 1.88 -9.67
CA ALA A 61 1.16 3.21 -9.36
C ALA A 61 0.04 3.61 -10.32
N GLY A 62 -1.03 4.23 -9.79
CA GLY A 62 -2.21 4.63 -10.57
C GLY A 62 -3.30 3.55 -10.68
N VAL A 63 -3.04 2.32 -10.26
CA VAL A 63 -4.10 1.31 -10.09
C VAL A 63 -4.90 1.64 -8.82
N VAL A 64 -6.22 1.70 -8.97
CA VAL A 64 -7.15 1.95 -7.87
C VAL A 64 -7.56 0.61 -7.24
N VAL A 65 -7.54 0.56 -5.91
CA VAL A 65 -8.04 -0.57 -5.13
C VAL A 65 -9.19 -0.06 -4.27
N ASP A 66 -10.42 -0.37 -4.66
CA ASP A 66 -11.64 0.14 -4.01
C ASP A 66 -11.98 -0.61 -2.71
N SER A 67 -11.46 -1.81 -2.52
CA SER A 67 -11.70 -2.62 -1.33
C SER A 67 -10.53 -3.55 -1.03
N LEU A 68 -10.21 -3.71 0.26
CA LEU A 68 -9.14 -4.58 0.72
C LEU A 68 -9.62 -5.42 1.93
N PRO A 69 -10.02 -6.70 1.72
CA PRO A 69 -10.58 -7.57 2.75
C PRO A 69 -9.54 -8.00 3.80
N ASP A 70 -9.97 -8.71 4.85
CA ASP A 70 -9.05 -9.16 5.91
C ASP A 70 -8.14 -10.30 5.43
N PRO A 71 -6.88 -10.37 5.91
CA PRO A 71 -5.97 -11.46 5.58
C PRO A 71 -6.53 -12.78 6.13
N GLY A 72 -7.08 -13.60 5.23
CA GLY A 72 -7.75 -14.86 5.55
C GLY A 72 -9.08 -15.04 4.82
N GLU A 73 -9.75 -13.94 4.47
CA GLU A 73 -11.00 -13.97 3.71
C GLU A 73 -10.76 -14.08 2.19
N SER A 74 -9.57 -13.71 1.70
CA SER A 74 -9.20 -13.83 0.29
C SER A 74 -8.88 -15.27 -0.17
N ARG A 75 -8.99 -16.28 0.70
CA ARG A 75 -8.80 -17.70 0.37
C ARG A 75 -10.14 -18.45 0.47
N ALA A 76 -11.08 -18.09 -0.41
CA ALA A 76 -12.28 -18.87 -0.70
C ALA A 76 -12.31 -19.21 -2.20
#